data_AF-A0A7V0JHT4-F1
#
_entry.id   AF-A0A7V0JHT4-F1
#
_cell.length_a   1.000
_cell.length_b   1.000
_cell.length_c   1.000
_cell.angle_alpha   90.00
_cell.angle_beta   90.00
_cell.angle_gamma   90.00
#
_symmetry.space_group_name_H-M   'P 1'
#
loop_
_entity.id
_entity.type
_entity.pdbx_description
1 polymer ?
#
loop_
_entity_poly.entity_id
_entity_poly.type
_entity_poly.pdbx_seq_one_letter_code
_entity_poly.pdbx_strand_id
1 'polypeptide(L)'
;MAAKRMTQEYLIQLFLDKGLLSEAQVARIKESYKIQRKKLMRKLRRERSDGQGRHEDITAVDVLASYGLPIAGREEKILTEDLIMKVAAEDMGLPFRKIDPLDLDLDVVTKTLPRSFALKHLVVPIQIVNNTLEVAIYDPFDHAVLEDVKRVSEY
;
A
#
# COMPACT_ATOMS: atom_id res chain seq x y z
N MET A 1 -12.09 -6.74 19.30
CA MET A 1 -11.32 -5.83 18.43
C MET A 1 -11.31 -6.46 17.05
N ALA A 2 -11.88 -5.81 16.04
CA ALA A 2 -11.80 -6.33 14.67
C ALA A 2 -10.33 -6.34 14.25
N ALA A 3 -9.86 -7.42 13.63
CA ALA A 3 -8.54 -7.43 13.02
C ALA A 3 -8.47 -6.26 12.04
N LYS A 4 -7.64 -5.25 12.33
CA LYS A 4 -7.34 -4.20 11.36
C LYS A 4 -6.72 -4.91 10.15
N ARG A 5 -7.06 -4.46 8.95
CA ARG A 5 -6.57 -4.96 7.66
C ARG A 5 -6.44 -3.72 6.79
N MET A 6 -5.57 -3.74 5.79
CA MET A 6 -5.42 -2.61 4.86
C MET A 6 -6.58 -2.57 3.83
N THR A 7 -7.83 -2.47 4.31
CA THR A 7 -9.06 -2.48 3.50
C THR A 7 -9.52 -1.08 3.12
N GLN A 8 -10.44 -1.02 2.16
CA GLN A 8 -11.12 0.22 1.79
C GLN A 8 -11.87 0.84 2.99
N GLU A 9 -12.52 0.03 3.83
CA GLU A 9 -13.31 0.53 4.96
C GLU A 9 -12.40 1.17 6.01
N TYR A 10 -11.28 0.49 6.32
CA TYR A 10 -10.27 1.01 7.24
C TYR A 10 -9.69 2.35 6.75
N LEU A 11 -9.24 2.41 5.50
CA LEU A 11 -8.62 3.62 4.94
C LEU A 11 -9.61 4.78 4.85
N ILE A 12 -10.85 4.52 4.40
CA ILE A 12 -11.89 5.56 4.32
C ILE A 12 -12.20 6.10 5.71
N GLN A 13 -12.36 5.23 6.71
CA GLN A 13 -12.66 5.64 8.08
C GLN A 13 -11.50 6.43 8.68
N LEU A 14 -10.27 5.96 8.51
CA LEU A 14 -9.07 6.64 8.99
C LEU A 14 -8.96 8.08 8.45
N PHE A 15 -9.21 8.25 7.16
CA PHE A 15 -9.14 9.56 6.51
C PHE A 15 -10.30 10.48 6.91
N LEU A 16 -11.48 9.93 7.18
CA LEU A 16 -12.60 10.68 7.74
C LEU A 16 -12.32 11.15 9.16
N ASP A 17 -11.84 10.24 10.02
CA ASP A 17 -11.55 10.53 11.45
C ASP A 17 -10.45 11.59 11.60
N LYS A 18 -9.45 11.59 10.70
CA LYS A 18 -8.40 12.62 10.64
C LYS A 18 -8.83 13.91 9.96
N GLY A 19 -10.08 14.01 9.49
CA GLY A 19 -10.60 15.19 8.78
C GLY A 19 -9.91 15.45 7.43
N LEU A 20 -9.31 14.42 6.82
CA LEU A 20 -8.62 14.50 5.53
C LEU A 20 -9.56 14.20 4.35
N LEU A 21 -10.68 13.52 4.63
CA LEU A 21 -11.82 13.39 3.74
C LEU A 21 -13.08 13.92 4.42
N SER A 22 -13.90 14.64 3.68
CA SER A 22 -15.25 15.06 4.10
C SER A 22 -16.26 13.93 3.96
N GLU A 23 -17.38 14.02 4.68
CA GLU A 23 -18.49 13.06 4.56
C GLU A 23 -19.02 12.97 3.11
N ALA A 24 -19.09 14.09 2.40
CA ALA A 24 -19.52 14.13 1.00
C ALA A 24 -18.55 13.35 0.10
N GLN A 25 -17.25 13.47 0.32
CA GLN A 25 -16.24 12.69 -0.39
C GLN A 25 -16.35 11.20 -0.07
N VAL A 26 -16.54 10.85 1.20
CA VAL A 26 -16.73 9.46 1.65
C VAL A 26 -17.96 8.81 1.02
N ALA A 27 -19.10 9.51 0.98
CA ALA A 27 -20.32 9.03 0.35
C ALA A 27 -20.09 8.73 -1.14
N ARG A 28 -19.45 9.66 -1.86
CA ARG A 28 -19.10 9.50 -3.28
C ARG A 28 -18.18 8.30 -3.51
N ILE A 29 -17.17 8.11 -2.67
CA ILE A 29 -16.27 6.95 -2.76
C ILE A 29 -17.07 5.66 -2.60
N LYS A 30 -17.86 5.54 -1.53
CA LYS A 30 -18.64 4.32 -1.24
C LYS A 30 -19.60 3.96 -2.37
N GLU A 31 -20.28 4.94 -2.97
CA GLU A 31 -21.21 4.73 -4.08
C GLU A 31 -20.50 4.21 -5.35
N SER A 32 -19.33 4.77 -5.67
CA SER A 32 -18.67 4.54 -6.96
C SER A 32 -17.47 3.59 -6.91
N TYR A 33 -17.06 3.10 -5.73
CA TYR A 33 -15.80 2.36 -5.53
C TYR A 33 -15.61 1.19 -6.49
N LYS A 34 -16.62 0.32 -6.61
CA LYS A 34 -16.57 -0.87 -7.49
C LYS A 34 -16.40 -0.47 -8.96
N ILE A 35 -17.06 0.60 -9.38
CA ILE A 35 -16.97 1.14 -10.73
C ILE A 35 -15.58 1.71 -10.96
N GLN A 36 -15.06 2.50 -10.03
CA GLN A 36 -13.73 3.08 -10.09
C GLN A 36 -12.65 1.99 -10.17
N ARG A 37 -12.73 0.96 -9.32
CA ARG A 37 -11.83 -0.21 -9.36
C ARG A 37 -11.85 -0.92 -10.71
N LYS A 38 -13.03 -1.16 -11.28
CA LYS A 38 -13.18 -1.78 -12.61
C LYS A 38 -12.59 -0.88 -13.71
N LYS A 39 -12.81 0.43 -13.64
CA LYS A 39 -12.24 1.41 -14.58
C LYS A 39 -10.70 1.39 -14.52
N LEU A 40 -10.13 1.40 -13.32
CA LEU A 40 -8.69 1.34 -13.11
C LEU A 40 -8.10 0.02 -13.63
N MET A 41 -8.74 -1.12 -13.37
CA MET A 41 -8.31 -2.43 -13.93
C MET A 41 -8.28 -2.42 -15.45
N ARG A 42 -9.29 -1.85 -16.10
CA ARG A 42 -9.34 -1.77 -17.57
C ARG A 42 -8.26 -0.86 -18.13
N LYS A 43 -7.96 0.25 -17.45
CA LYS A 43 -6.88 1.18 -17.84
C LYS A 43 -5.52 0.48 -17.77
N LEU A 44 -5.19 -0.12 -16.63
CA LEU A 44 -3.93 -0.83 -16.42
C LEU A 44 -3.74 -1.99 -17.41
N ARG A 45 -4.79 -2.76 -17.71
CA ARG A 45 -4.69 -3.84 -18.72
C ARG A 45 -4.36 -3.35 -20.12
N ARG A 46 -4.81 -2.15 -20.51
CA ARG A 46 -4.53 -1.57 -21.82
C ARG A 46 -3.10 -1.04 -21.93
N GLU A 47 -2.62 -0.42 -20.86
CA GLU A 47 -1.26 0.14 -20.78
C GLU A 47 -0.19 -0.96 -20.72
N ARG A 48 -0.53 -2.17 -20.26
CA ARG A 48 0.39 -3.31 -20.10
C ARG A 48 0.67 -4.13 -21.37
N SER A 49 0.45 -3.56 -22.55
CA SER A 49 0.76 -4.24 -23.83
C SER A 49 2.27 -4.51 -24.02
N ASP A 50 3.15 -3.85 -23.25
CA ASP A 50 4.62 -3.96 -23.37
C ASP A 50 5.31 -4.90 -22.36
N GLY A 51 4.62 -5.93 -21.83
CA GLY A 51 5.27 -7.09 -21.21
C GLY A 51 6.05 -6.85 -19.90
N GLN A 52 6.07 -5.65 -19.35
CA GLN A 52 6.86 -5.30 -18.17
C GLN A 52 6.02 -4.56 -17.13
N GLY A 53 5.47 -5.29 -16.13
CA GLY A 53 4.74 -4.66 -15.02
C GLY A 53 3.87 -5.61 -14.22
N ARG A 54 4.49 -6.31 -13.27
CA ARG A 54 3.88 -7.31 -12.39
C ARG A 54 3.25 -6.64 -11.15
N HIS A 55 1.93 -6.50 -11.17
CA HIS A 55 1.05 -6.51 -10.00
C HIS A 55 -0.35 -6.91 -10.49
N GLU A 56 -0.79 -8.13 -10.20
CA GLU A 56 -2.06 -8.66 -10.74
C GLU A 56 -3.29 -8.07 -10.04
N ASP A 57 -3.12 -7.61 -8.80
CA ASP A 57 -4.21 -7.07 -7.99
C ASP A 57 -4.10 -5.57 -7.76
N ILE A 58 -5.23 -4.90 -7.99
CA ILE A 58 -5.46 -3.50 -7.61
C ILE A 58 -5.79 -3.46 -6.12
N THR A 59 -5.01 -2.68 -5.38
CA THR A 59 -5.13 -2.46 -3.95
C THR A 59 -6.22 -1.41 -3.63
N ALA A 60 -6.57 -1.28 -2.34
CA ALA A 60 -7.48 -0.22 -1.93
C ALA A 60 -6.84 1.18 -2.06
N VAL A 61 -5.53 1.25 -1.83
CA VAL A 61 -4.74 2.49 -1.97
C VAL A 61 -4.78 2.98 -3.42
N ASP A 62 -4.58 2.10 -4.40
CA ASP A 62 -4.64 2.44 -5.83
C ASP A 62 -6.00 3.05 -6.20
N VAL A 63 -7.09 2.42 -5.72
CA VAL A 63 -8.46 2.87 -6.03
C VAL A 63 -8.71 4.24 -5.41
N LEU A 64 -8.37 4.43 -4.14
CA LEU A 64 -8.56 5.70 -3.45
C LEU A 64 -7.75 6.83 -4.10
N ALA A 65 -6.47 6.59 -4.39
CA ALA A 65 -5.62 7.57 -5.07
C ALA A 65 -6.15 7.92 -6.47
N SER A 66 -6.74 6.95 -7.18
CA SER A 66 -7.27 7.18 -8.53
C SER A 66 -8.46 8.14 -8.60
N TYR A 67 -9.09 8.48 -7.47
CA TYR A 67 -10.13 9.51 -7.46
C TYR A 67 -9.57 10.93 -7.61
N GLY A 68 -8.29 11.15 -7.27
CA GLY A 68 -7.67 12.48 -7.31
C GLY A 68 -8.41 13.51 -6.45
N LEU A 69 -8.92 13.09 -5.29
CA LEU A 69 -9.69 13.98 -4.40
C LEU A 69 -8.76 14.99 -3.73
N PRO A 70 -9.17 16.26 -3.57
CA PRO A 70 -8.46 17.19 -2.72
C PRO A 70 -8.57 16.74 -1.26
N ILE A 71 -7.56 17.05 -0.47
CA ILE A 71 -7.60 16.86 0.98
C ILE A 71 -8.54 17.91 1.58
N ALA A 72 -9.44 17.47 2.46
CA ALA A 72 -10.35 18.39 3.13
C ALA A 72 -9.56 19.46 3.92
N GLY A 73 -9.91 20.72 3.69
CA GLY A 73 -9.21 21.87 4.26
C GLY A 73 -7.85 22.20 3.63
N ARG A 74 -7.41 21.49 2.58
CA ARG A 74 -6.16 21.74 1.83
C ARG A 74 -6.37 21.48 0.34
N GLU A 75 -6.97 22.45 -0.34
CA GLU A 75 -7.35 22.32 -1.75
C GLU A 75 -6.14 22.14 -2.69
N GLU A 76 -4.95 22.57 -2.27
CA GLU A 76 -3.70 22.43 -3.02
C GLU A 76 -3.09 21.02 -2.96
N LYS A 77 -3.60 20.14 -2.10
CA LYS A 77 -3.11 18.77 -1.92
C LYS A 77 -4.16 17.76 -2.34
N ILE A 78 -3.73 16.74 -3.06
CA ILE A 78 -4.58 15.61 -3.46
C ILE A 78 -4.26 14.35 -2.68
N LEU A 79 -5.23 13.46 -2.59
CA LEU A 79 -5.10 12.14 -2.00
C LEU A 79 -4.25 11.23 -2.91
N THR A 80 -2.94 11.17 -2.66
CA THR A 80 -1.98 10.31 -3.37
C THR A 80 -1.74 9.00 -2.63
N GLU A 81 -1.17 8.00 -3.32
CA GLU A 81 -0.76 6.72 -2.72
C GLU A 81 0.23 6.94 -1.56
N ASP A 82 1.26 7.77 -1.76
CA ASP A 82 2.23 8.13 -0.72
C ASP A 82 1.56 8.73 0.52
N LEU A 83 0.59 9.62 0.33
CA LEU A 83 -0.13 10.25 1.43
C LEU A 83 -1.00 9.23 2.17
N ILE A 84 -1.71 8.36 1.44
CA ILE A 84 -2.51 7.27 2.02
C ILE A 84 -1.62 6.37 2.88
N MET A 85 -0.51 5.88 2.32
CA MET A 85 0.41 4.99 3.01
C MET A 85 1.06 5.64 4.22
N LYS A 86 1.45 6.92 4.11
CA LYS A 86 2.03 7.67 5.23
C LYS A 86 1.05 7.82 6.39
N VAL A 87 -0.18 8.22 6.11
CA VAL A 87 -1.22 8.38 7.15
C VAL A 87 -1.58 7.04 7.78
N ALA A 88 -1.61 5.96 6.98
CA ALA A 88 -1.84 4.61 7.48
C ALA A 88 -0.70 4.14 8.40
N ALA A 89 0.56 4.37 8.03
CA ALA A 89 1.72 4.04 8.86
C ALA A 89 1.70 4.82 10.19
N GLU A 90 1.36 6.11 10.16
CA GLU A 90 1.21 6.95 11.35
C GLU A 90 0.12 6.43 12.30
N ASP A 91 -1.03 5.96 11.79
CA ASP A 91 -2.08 5.33 12.62
C ASP A 91 -1.59 4.07 13.34
N MET A 92 -0.67 3.35 12.70
CA MET A 92 -0.12 2.08 13.19
C MET A 92 1.11 2.27 14.07
N GLY A 93 1.61 3.50 14.23
CA GLY A 93 2.87 3.76 14.92
C GLY A 93 4.09 3.21 14.19
N LEU A 94 4.00 3.04 12.86
CA LEU A 94 5.08 2.53 12.01
C LEU A 94 5.74 3.67 11.22
N PRO A 95 7.04 3.60 10.95
CA PRO A 95 7.70 4.54 10.07
C PRO A 95 7.23 4.35 8.62
N PHE A 96 7.06 5.47 7.90
CA PHE A 96 6.86 5.46 6.46
C PHE A 96 8.19 5.71 5.74
N ARG A 97 8.56 4.81 4.82
CA ARG A 97 9.72 4.96 3.93
C ARG A 97 9.25 4.91 2.49
N LYS A 98 9.48 5.99 1.74
CA LYS A 98 9.38 5.94 0.28
C LYS A 98 10.62 5.25 -0.25
N ILE A 99 10.43 4.11 -0.91
CA ILE A 99 11.53 3.28 -1.39
C ILE A 99 12.06 3.87 -2.69
N ASP A 100 13.33 4.28 -2.70
CA ASP A 100 14.08 4.54 -3.91
C ASP A 100 14.77 3.22 -4.33
N PRO A 101 14.52 2.70 -5.55
CA PRO A 101 15.22 1.51 -6.05
C PRO A 101 16.74 1.64 -6.05
N LEU A 102 17.28 2.86 -6.13
CA LEU A 102 18.72 3.12 -6.13
C LEU A 102 19.34 3.01 -4.72
N ASP A 103 18.53 3.12 -3.68
CA ASP A 103 18.96 3.01 -2.28
C ASP A 103 18.93 1.56 -1.76
N LEU A 104 18.41 0.62 -2.55
CA LEU A 104 18.25 -0.77 -2.12
C LEU A 104 19.53 -1.58 -2.33
N ASP A 105 19.90 -2.37 -1.31
CA ASP A 105 20.91 -3.40 -1.46
C ASP A 105 20.32 -4.58 -2.26
N LEU A 106 20.83 -4.77 -3.49
CA LEU A 106 20.37 -5.82 -4.38
C LEU A 106 20.60 -7.22 -3.82
N ASP A 107 21.65 -7.43 -3.04
CA ASP A 107 21.91 -8.72 -2.42
C ASP A 107 20.86 -9.03 -1.35
N VAL A 108 20.51 -8.04 -0.53
CA VAL A 108 19.42 -8.18 0.46
C VAL A 108 18.11 -8.46 -0.26
N VAL A 109 17.74 -7.67 -1.28
CA VAL A 109 16.45 -7.83 -1.99
C VAL A 109 16.34 -9.17 -2.70
N THR A 110 17.42 -9.65 -3.33
CA THR A 110 17.37 -10.85 -4.19
C THR A 110 17.61 -12.16 -3.45
N LYS A 111 18.33 -12.15 -2.33
CA LYS A 111 18.69 -13.37 -1.58
C LYS A 111 17.77 -13.67 -0.40
N THR A 112 17.06 -12.68 0.15
CA THR A 112 16.24 -12.86 1.36
C THR A 112 14.82 -13.34 1.10
N LEU A 113 14.16 -12.85 0.04
CA LEU A 113 12.77 -13.22 -0.29
C LEU A 113 12.59 -13.60 -1.76
N PRO A 114 11.89 -14.71 -2.07
CA PRO A 114 11.52 -15.02 -3.44
C PRO A 114 10.69 -13.90 -4.07
N ARG A 115 11.04 -13.54 -5.31
CA ARG A 115 10.40 -12.45 -6.05
C ARG A 115 8.87 -12.59 -6.17
N SER A 116 8.37 -13.80 -6.35
CA SER A 116 6.93 -14.06 -6.43
C SER A 116 6.21 -13.78 -5.10
N PHE A 117 6.86 -14.11 -3.97
CA PHE A 117 6.35 -13.83 -2.63
C PHE A 117 6.33 -12.33 -2.36
N ALA A 118 7.44 -11.64 -2.62
CA ALA A 118 7.56 -10.19 -2.49
C ALA A 118 6.46 -9.43 -3.26
N LEU A 119 6.20 -9.83 -4.51
CA LEU A 119 5.14 -9.23 -5.33
C LEU A 119 3.73 -9.58 -4.86
N LYS A 120 3.48 -10.83 -4.47
CA LYS A 120 2.14 -11.25 -4.03
C LYS A 120 1.71 -10.54 -2.75
N HIS A 121 2.65 -10.35 -1.83
CA HIS A 121 2.37 -9.81 -0.50
C HIS A 121 2.80 -8.35 -0.33
N LEU A 122 3.34 -7.73 -1.39
CA LEU A 122 3.88 -6.37 -1.35
C LEU A 122 4.85 -6.17 -0.18
N VAL A 123 5.84 -7.06 -0.10
CA VAL A 123 6.90 -7.03 0.91
C VAL A 123 8.23 -6.85 0.21
N VAL A 124 9.03 -5.89 0.68
CA VAL A 124 10.36 -5.61 0.16
C VAL A 124 11.37 -5.62 1.32
N PRO A 125 12.36 -6.53 1.29
CA PRO A 125 13.54 -6.47 2.15
C PRO A 125 14.30 -5.17 1.92
N ILE A 126 14.65 -4.46 2.98
CA ILE A 126 15.31 -3.15 2.88
C ILE A 126 16.79 -3.27 3.23
N GLN A 127 17.09 -3.80 4.41
CA GLN A 127 18.45 -3.94 4.92
C GLN A 127 18.48 -4.97 6.06
N ILE A 128 19.67 -5.46 6.39
CA ILE A 128 19.92 -6.28 7.56
C ILE A 128 20.81 -5.50 8.52
N VAL A 129 20.33 -5.26 9.74
CA VAL A 129 21.07 -4.54 10.78
C VAL A 129 21.04 -5.37 12.05
N ASN A 130 22.20 -5.67 12.64
CA ASN A 130 22.32 -6.43 13.88
C ASN A 130 21.52 -7.75 13.87
N ASN A 131 21.64 -8.52 12.79
CA ASN A 131 20.88 -9.77 12.58
C ASN A 131 19.35 -9.60 12.60
N THR A 132 18.86 -8.40 12.26
CA THR A 132 17.43 -8.10 12.12
C THR A 132 17.17 -7.66 10.69
N LEU A 133 16.23 -8.33 10.01
CA LEU A 133 15.78 -7.91 8.68
C LEU A 133 14.75 -6.80 8.80
N GLU A 134 15.05 -5.64 8.23
CA GLU A 134 14.08 -4.59 8.03
C GLU A 134 13.30 -4.83 6.73
N VAL A 135 11.97 -4.79 6.81
CA VAL A 135 11.08 -4.97 5.67
C VAL A 135 10.11 -3.80 5.53
N ALA A 136 9.88 -3.37 4.31
CA ALA A 136 8.73 -2.55 3.96
C ALA A 136 7.58 -3.47 3.55
N ILE A 137 6.39 -3.23 4.09
CA ILE A 137 5.20 -4.06 3.86
C ILE A 137 3.97 -3.18 3.61
N TYR A 138 3.12 -3.60 2.67
CA TYR A 138 1.85 -2.93 2.39
C TYR A 138 0.81 -3.13 3.50
N ASP A 139 0.57 -4.36 3.96
CA ASP A 139 -0.40 -4.67 5.02
C ASP A 139 0.32 -5.28 6.24
N PRO A 140 0.72 -4.48 7.24
CA PRO A 140 1.40 -4.97 8.44
C PRO A 140 0.48 -5.75 9.39
N PHE A 141 -0.83 -5.80 9.13
CA PHE A 141 -1.75 -6.64 9.90
C PHE A 141 -1.81 -8.08 9.40
N ASP A 142 -1.19 -8.38 8.26
CA ASP A 142 -1.07 -9.75 7.79
C ASP A 142 0.04 -10.49 8.55
N HIS A 143 -0.26 -10.89 9.79
CA HIS A 143 0.68 -11.59 10.65
C HIS A 143 1.18 -12.91 10.03
N ALA A 144 0.37 -13.58 9.22
CA ALA A 144 0.80 -14.79 8.53
C ALA A 144 1.91 -14.49 7.51
N VAL A 145 1.81 -13.37 6.78
CA VAL A 145 2.88 -12.91 5.89
C VAL A 145 4.14 -12.59 6.67
N LEU A 146 4.03 -11.91 7.82
CA LEU A 146 5.19 -11.57 8.66
C LEU A 146 5.87 -12.84 9.22
N GLU A 147 5.10 -13.83 9.64
CA GLU A 147 5.62 -15.15 10.07
C GLU A 147 6.31 -15.89 8.92
N ASP A 148 5.75 -15.85 7.71
CA ASP A 148 6.36 -16.44 6.52
C ASP A 148 7.67 -15.73 6.15
N VAL A 149 7.72 -14.40 6.22
CA VAL A 149 8.95 -13.62 6.01
C VAL A 149 10.03 -14.04 7.01
N LYS A 150 9.67 -14.12 8.30
CA LYS A 150 10.61 -14.54 9.35
C LYS A 150 11.14 -15.96 9.10
N ARG A 151 10.26 -16.88 8.74
CA ARG A 151 10.61 -18.29 8.48
C ARG A 151 11.51 -18.47 7.26
N VAL A 152 11.28 -17.72 6.19
CA VAL A 152 12.02 -17.86 4.92
C VAL A 152 13.34 -17.09 4.95
N SER A 153 13.38 -15.93 5.61
CA SER A 153 14.58 -15.09 5.65
C SER A 153 15.59 -15.49 6.72
N GLU A 154 15.18 -16.25 7.74
CA GLU A 154 16.00 -16.70 8.88
C GLU A 154 16.51 -15.55 9.78
N TYR A 155 15.88 -14.37 9.74
CA TYR A 155 16.15 -13.20 10.59
C TYR A 155 15.00 -12.87 11.55
#